data_AF-A0A0G4NAS7-F1
#
_entry.id   AF-A0A0G4NAS7-F1
#
_cell.length_a   1.000
_cell.length_b   1.000
_cell.length_c   1.000
_cell.angle_alpha   90.00
_cell.angle_beta   90.00
_cell.angle_gamma   90.00
#
_symmetry.space_group_name_H-M   'P 1'
#
loop_
_entity.id
_entity.type
_entity.pdbx_description
1 polymer ?
#
loop_
_entity_poly.entity_id
_entity_poly.type
_entity_poly.pdbx_seq_one_letter_code
_entity_poly.pdbx_strand_id
1 'polypeptide(L)'
;MAARARLNVQTFPRPPLLEQISRHIQIKWKGTVIADTQDAYWVLETHHPPTYYIPPDSMKVNLAKTRRSTYCEWKGAATYYAVAAPGTGETVSNRIWSYDSPTRGFEPIRGYLSLYAGPWDCFVDGELVEAQPGDFYGGWVTSEIEGIVKGRNGNFDPVI
;
A
#
# COMPACT_ATOMS: atom_id res chain seq x y z
N MET A 1 7.73 -20.16 -12.21
CA MET A 1 6.72 -19.24 -11.63
C MET A 1 5.39 -19.97 -11.69
N ALA A 2 4.81 -20.34 -10.55
CA ALA A 2 3.42 -20.82 -10.54
C ALA A 2 2.52 -19.66 -10.96
N ALA A 3 1.52 -19.92 -11.80
CA ALA A 3 0.55 -18.89 -12.17
C ALA A 3 -0.22 -18.47 -10.92
N ARG A 4 -0.18 -17.17 -10.57
CA ARG A 4 -0.97 -16.64 -9.46
C ARG A 4 -2.46 -16.67 -9.81
N ALA A 5 -3.30 -16.91 -8.82
CA ALA A 5 -4.75 -16.81 -9.01
C ALA A 5 -5.11 -15.36 -9.38
N ARG A 6 -5.97 -15.18 -10.38
CA ARG A 6 -6.48 -13.85 -10.75
C ARG A 6 -7.35 -13.30 -9.62
N LEU A 7 -7.23 -11.99 -9.36
CA LEU A 7 -8.00 -11.27 -8.36
C LEU A 7 -8.82 -10.18 -9.05
N ASN A 8 -10.14 -10.25 -8.92
CA ASN A 8 -11.04 -9.26 -9.52
C ASN A 8 -11.42 -8.19 -8.49
N VAL A 9 -11.06 -6.93 -8.76
CA VAL A 9 -11.28 -5.84 -7.79
C VAL A 9 -12.76 -5.60 -7.47
N GLN A 10 -13.68 -5.92 -8.37
CA GLN A 10 -15.12 -5.80 -8.10
C GLN A 10 -15.64 -6.89 -7.15
N THR A 11 -14.93 -8.01 -7.01
CA THR A 11 -15.31 -9.09 -6.08
C THR A 11 -14.82 -8.89 -4.66
N PHE A 12 -13.96 -7.90 -4.42
CA PHE A 12 -13.45 -7.60 -3.08
C PHE A 12 -14.57 -7.09 -2.16
N PRO A 13 -14.55 -7.46 -0.88
CA PRO A 13 -15.66 -7.20 0.03
C PRO A 13 -15.73 -5.75 0.48
N ARG A 14 -16.91 -5.38 0.98
CA ARG A 14 -17.16 -4.19 1.78
C ARG A 14 -18.00 -4.60 2.99
N PRO A 15 -17.50 -4.52 4.24
CA PRO A 15 -16.24 -3.89 4.69
C PRO A 15 -14.97 -4.52 4.09
N PRO A 16 -13.85 -3.76 4.02
CA PRO A 16 -12.60 -4.27 3.47
C PRO A 16 -12.08 -5.47 4.27
N LEU A 17 -11.45 -6.40 3.56
CA LEU A 17 -10.86 -7.60 4.15
C LEU A 17 -9.38 -7.38 4.43
N LEU A 18 -8.95 -7.70 5.65
CA LEU A 18 -7.55 -7.75 6.05
C LEU A 18 -7.10 -9.20 6.13
N GLU A 19 -6.00 -9.53 5.47
CA GLU A 19 -5.44 -10.88 5.47
C GLU A 19 -3.92 -10.81 5.56
N GLN A 20 -3.33 -11.74 6.32
CA GLN A 20 -1.89 -11.93 6.35
C GLN A 20 -1.46 -12.69 5.08
N ILE A 21 -0.34 -12.27 4.51
CA ILE A 21 0.23 -12.87 3.32
C ILE A 21 1.71 -13.14 3.51
N SER A 22 2.21 -14.17 2.82
CA SER A 22 3.64 -14.51 2.79
C SER A 22 4.33 -14.05 1.50
N ARG A 23 3.78 -13.03 0.84
CA ARG A 23 4.33 -12.51 -0.43
C ARG A 23 5.58 -11.69 -0.16
N HIS A 24 6.56 -11.80 -1.04
CA HIS A 24 7.77 -10.99 -0.98
C HIS A 24 7.48 -9.56 -1.43
N ILE A 25 7.46 -8.63 -0.47
CA ILE A 25 7.29 -7.21 -0.73
C ILE A 25 8.66 -6.55 -0.69
N GLN A 26 9.04 -5.90 -1.80
CA GLN A 26 10.28 -5.17 -1.90
C GLN A 26 10.03 -3.77 -2.44
N ILE A 27 10.64 -2.76 -1.81
CA ILE A 27 10.47 -1.36 -2.19
C ILE A 27 11.85 -0.76 -2.41
N LYS A 28 12.04 -0.13 -3.56
CA LYS A 28 13.30 0.53 -3.92
C LYS A 28 13.10 2.00 -4.22
N TRP A 29 14.12 2.77 -3.89
CA TRP A 29 14.27 4.16 -4.29
C TRP A 29 15.52 4.29 -5.14
N LYS A 30 15.36 4.61 -6.45
CA LYS A 30 16.48 4.81 -7.39
C LYS A 30 17.51 3.65 -7.32
N GLY A 31 17.02 2.41 -7.27
CA GLY A 31 17.85 1.20 -7.16
C GLY A 31 18.27 0.78 -5.74
N THR A 32 18.08 1.62 -4.72
CA THR A 32 18.40 1.29 -3.32
C THR A 32 17.19 0.66 -2.62
N VAL A 33 17.33 -0.51 -2.02
CA VAL A 33 16.25 -1.18 -1.27
C VAL A 33 15.98 -0.41 0.03
N ILE A 34 14.76 0.10 0.19
CA ILE A 34 14.30 0.82 1.39
C ILE A 34 13.37 -0.01 2.27
N ALA A 35 12.77 -1.07 1.74
CA ALA A 35 12.00 -2.06 2.50
C ALA A 35 12.08 -3.44 1.83
N ASP A 36 12.10 -4.50 2.64
CA ASP A 36 12.16 -5.89 2.15
C ASP A 36 11.55 -6.83 3.21
N THR A 37 10.45 -7.52 2.89
CA THR A 37 9.78 -8.43 3.83
C THR A 37 9.00 -9.53 3.11
N GLN A 38 8.77 -10.65 3.81
CA GLN A 38 7.77 -11.66 3.46
C GLN A 38 6.66 -11.77 4.51
N ASP A 39 6.74 -10.98 5.58
CA ASP A 39 5.66 -10.83 6.56
C ASP A 39 4.95 -9.52 6.25
N ALA A 40 3.75 -9.63 5.68
CA ALA A 40 2.93 -8.49 5.32
C ALA A 40 1.45 -8.83 5.50
N TYR A 41 0.64 -7.78 5.58
CA TYR A 41 -0.79 -7.88 5.38
C TYR A 41 -1.16 -7.19 4.09
N TRP A 42 -2.25 -7.63 3.47
CA TRP A 42 -2.92 -6.83 2.45
C TRP A 42 -4.34 -6.47 2.88
N VAL A 43 -4.84 -5.38 2.32
CA VAL A 43 -6.25 -5.01 2.42
C VAL A 43 -6.88 -5.07 1.04
N LEU A 44 -7.97 -5.82 0.94
CA LEU A 44 -8.79 -5.96 -0.26
C LEU A 44 -10.08 -5.15 -0.08
N GLU A 45 -10.34 -4.22 -0.98
CA GLU A 45 -11.49 -3.30 -0.92
C GLU A 45 -12.11 -3.14 -2.32
N THR A 46 -13.44 -3.19 -2.40
CA THR A 46 -14.18 -3.19 -3.68
C THR A 46 -13.72 -2.06 -4.62
N HIS A 47 -13.27 -2.42 -5.83
CA HIS A 47 -12.71 -1.56 -6.89
C HIS A 47 -11.31 -0.97 -6.63
N HIS A 48 -10.64 -1.40 -5.56
CA HIS A 48 -9.28 -0.99 -5.24
C HIS A 48 -8.34 -2.20 -5.33
N PRO A 49 -7.20 -2.08 -6.01
CA PRO A 49 -6.13 -3.07 -5.93
C PRO A 49 -5.66 -3.24 -4.47
N PRO A 50 -5.01 -4.37 -4.15
CA PRO A 50 -4.52 -4.61 -2.80
C PRO A 50 -3.65 -3.47 -2.29
N THR A 51 -3.87 -3.06 -1.04
CA THR A 51 -2.97 -2.16 -0.32
C THR A 51 -2.14 -2.98 0.65
N TYR A 52 -0.81 -2.86 0.58
CA TYR A 52 0.11 -3.69 1.35
C TYR A 52 0.59 -2.96 2.62
N TYR A 53 0.58 -3.69 3.73
CA TYR A 53 1.04 -3.24 5.05
C TYR A 53 2.22 -4.10 5.47
N ILE A 54 3.36 -3.47 5.72
CA ILE A 54 4.61 -4.12 6.11
C ILE A 54 5.00 -3.73 7.55
N PRO A 55 5.68 -4.60 8.31
CA PRO A 55 6.13 -4.28 9.65
C PRO A 55 7.18 -3.17 9.62
N PRO A 56 7.21 -2.27 10.61
CA PRO A 56 8.18 -1.16 10.65
C PRO A 56 9.63 -1.63 10.62
N ASP A 57 9.92 -2.80 11.22
CA ASP A 57 11.26 -3.39 11.28
C ASP A 57 11.80 -3.82 9.91
N SER A 58 10.93 -3.95 8.89
CA SER A 58 11.35 -4.23 7.52
C SER A 58 11.88 -2.99 6.78
N MET A 59 11.65 -1.79 7.31
CA MET A 59 12.16 -0.54 6.74
C MET A 59 13.65 -0.39 7.04
N LYS A 60 14.43 -0.15 5.97
CA LYS A 60 15.89 0.04 6.04
C LYS A 60 16.29 1.50 6.16
N VAL A 61 15.31 2.39 6.31
CA VAL A 61 15.46 3.84 6.34
C VAL A 61 14.65 4.43 7.48
N ASN A 62 15.15 5.52 8.05
CA ASN A 62 14.47 6.21 9.13
C ASN A 62 13.26 6.99 8.62
N LEU A 63 12.18 6.92 9.39
CA LEU A 63 10.93 7.63 9.11
C LEU A 63 10.71 8.74 10.14
N ALA A 64 10.33 9.92 9.66
CA ALA A 64 9.94 11.05 10.50
C ALA A 64 8.43 11.26 10.42
N LYS A 65 7.71 11.26 11.55
CA LYS A 65 6.27 11.58 11.58
C LYS A 65 6.03 12.99 11.06
N THR A 66 5.02 13.17 10.22
CA THR A 66 4.58 14.49 9.75
C THR A 66 3.36 14.97 10.54
N ARG A 67 2.94 16.22 10.33
CA ARG A 67 1.71 16.76 10.92
C ARG A 67 0.44 16.32 10.19
N ARG A 68 0.57 15.61 9.06
CA ARG A 68 -0.58 15.18 8.25
C ARG A 68 -1.24 13.97 8.90
N SER A 69 -2.55 14.02 9.00
CA SER A 69 -3.39 12.89 9.38
C SER A 69 -4.64 12.87 8.48
N THR A 70 -5.16 11.68 8.22
CA THR A 70 -6.43 11.48 7.52
C THR A 70 -7.25 10.46 8.29
N TYR A 71 -8.57 10.45 8.07
CA TYR A 71 -9.47 9.51 8.72
C TYR A 71 -10.08 8.55 7.70
N CYS A 72 -10.03 7.25 8.01
CA CYS A 72 -10.69 6.20 7.26
C CYS A 72 -11.85 5.64 8.10
N GLU A 73 -13.04 5.56 7.52
CA GLU A 73 -14.23 5.02 8.19
C GLU A 73 -14.03 3.57 8.68
N TRP A 74 -13.19 2.81 7.99
CA TRP A 74 -12.93 1.39 8.29
C TRP A 74 -11.74 1.15 9.21
N LYS A 75 -10.74 2.04 9.21
CA LYS A 75 -9.40 1.80 9.79
C LYS A 75 -8.99 2.81 10.86
N GLY A 76 -9.74 3.91 11.01
CA GLY A 76 -9.42 4.98 11.96
C GLY A 76 -8.47 6.04 11.41
N ALA A 77 -7.73 6.70 12.30
CA ALA A 77 -6.83 7.81 11.96
C ALA A 77 -5.48 7.31 11.45
N ALA A 78 -5.12 7.73 10.24
CA ALA A 78 -3.81 7.48 9.65
C ALA A 78 -2.83 8.59 10.03
N THR A 79 -1.61 8.20 10.40
CA THR A 79 -0.46 9.09 10.60
C THR A 79 0.48 8.96 9.42
N TYR A 80 0.97 10.08 8.88
CA TYR A 80 1.86 10.09 7.72
C TYR A 80 3.32 10.30 8.12
N TYR A 81 4.22 9.81 7.27
CA TYR A 81 5.66 9.87 7.48
C TYR A 81 6.36 10.53 6.28
N ALA A 82 7.53 11.10 6.58
CA ALA A 82 8.51 11.55 5.62
C ALA A 82 9.75 10.67 5.72
N VAL A 83 10.40 10.44 4.58
CA VAL A 83 11.65 9.69 4.48
C VAL A 83 12.67 10.52 3.74
N ALA A 84 13.89 10.55 4.28
CA ALA A 84 15.05 11.08 3.57
C ALA A 84 15.54 10.00 2.59
N ALA A 85 15.46 10.32 1.30
CA ALA A 85 15.96 9.48 0.22
C ALA A 85 17.45 9.17 0.41
N PRO A 86 17.82 7.88 0.44
CA PRO A 86 19.22 7.48 0.50
C PRO A 86 20.03 8.09 -0.64
N GLY A 87 21.21 8.62 -0.32
CA GLY A 87 22.19 9.10 -1.30
C GLY A 87 21.92 10.46 -1.95
N THR A 88 20.68 10.97 -1.96
CA THR A 88 20.35 12.26 -2.61
C THR A 88 20.01 13.38 -1.64
N GLY A 89 19.62 13.06 -0.40
CA GLY A 89 19.13 14.05 0.57
C GLY A 89 17.73 14.61 0.25
N GLU A 90 17.10 14.14 -0.82
CA GLU A 90 15.72 14.47 -1.19
C GLU A 90 14.77 13.94 -0.11
N THR A 91 13.74 14.70 0.29
CA THR A 91 12.77 14.23 1.29
C THR A 91 11.44 13.95 0.63
N VAL A 92 11.01 12.68 0.66
CA VAL A 92 9.68 12.28 0.18
C VAL A 92 8.72 12.29 1.37
N SER A 93 7.77 13.21 1.36
CA SER A 93 6.83 13.41 2.46
C SER A 93 5.43 12.91 2.15
N ASN A 94 4.75 12.39 3.15
CA ASN A 94 3.33 12.00 3.10
C ASN A 94 3.00 10.93 2.06
N ARG A 95 3.98 10.07 1.74
CA ARG A 95 3.81 8.92 0.84
C ARG A 95 3.88 7.57 1.56
N ILE A 96 4.03 7.60 2.88
CA ILE A 96 3.99 6.46 3.79
C ILE A 96 3.01 6.82 4.91
N TRP A 97 2.16 5.89 5.30
CA TRP A 97 1.24 6.07 6.43
C TRP A 97 1.17 4.82 7.31
N SER A 98 0.65 5.00 8.52
CA SER A 98 0.38 3.95 9.49
C SER A 98 -0.90 4.23 10.27
N TYR A 99 -1.48 3.19 10.86
CA TYR A 99 -2.55 3.32 11.82
C TYR A 99 -2.01 3.02 13.22
N ASP A 100 -1.84 4.07 14.04
CA ASP A 100 -1.36 3.94 15.42
C ASP A 100 -2.46 3.34 16.34
N SER A 101 -3.73 3.54 15.98
CA SER A 101 -4.91 3.04 16.71
C SER A 101 -6.01 2.59 15.74
N PRO A 102 -5.82 1.44 15.07
CA PRO A 102 -6.82 0.91 14.15
C PRO A 102 -8.09 0.47 14.88
N THR A 103 -9.20 0.54 14.15
CA THR A 103 -10.53 0.06 14.52
C THR A 103 -10.62 -1.47 14.50
N ARG A 104 -11.74 -2.01 15.01
CA ARG A 104 -11.99 -3.45 15.10
C ARG A 104 -11.94 -4.14 13.74
N GLY A 105 -11.22 -5.25 13.65
CA GLY A 105 -10.92 -5.99 12.43
C GLY A 105 -9.58 -5.61 11.78
N PHE A 106 -8.99 -4.49 12.17
CA PHE A 106 -7.70 -3.99 11.65
C PHE A 106 -6.62 -3.87 12.73
N GLU A 107 -6.86 -4.36 13.94
CA GLU A 107 -5.87 -4.40 15.02
C GLU A 107 -4.53 -5.04 14.63
N PRO A 108 -4.47 -6.10 13.79
CA PRO A 108 -3.20 -6.73 13.41
C PRO A 108 -2.22 -5.80 12.69
N ILE A 109 -2.70 -4.77 11.98
CA ILE A 109 -1.84 -3.80 11.27
C ILE A 109 -1.52 -2.56 12.11
N ARG A 110 -1.73 -2.60 13.44
CA ARG A 110 -1.33 -1.51 14.32
C ARG A 110 0.17 -1.24 14.18
N GLY A 111 0.52 0.00 13.80
CA GLY A 111 1.91 0.41 13.60
C GLY A 111 2.57 -0.13 12.33
N TYR A 112 1.89 -0.97 11.54
CA TYR A 112 2.37 -1.38 10.21
C TYR A 112 2.35 -0.17 9.26
N LEU A 113 3.22 -0.21 8.27
CA LEU A 113 3.41 0.86 7.30
C LEU A 113 2.85 0.46 5.95
N SER A 114 2.16 1.38 5.29
CA SER A 114 1.75 1.25 3.90
C SER A 114 2.27 2.43 3.08
N LEU A 115 2.45 2.22 1.78
CA LEU A 115 3.11 3.17 0.87
C LEU A 115 2.32 3.36 -0.41
N TYR A 116 2.30 4.60 -0.91
CA TYR A 116 1.84 4.88 -2.27
C TYR A 116 2.92 4.43 -3.23
N ALA A 117 2.62 3.59 -4.22
CA ALA A 117 3.64 3.05 -5.12
C ALA A 117 4.31 4.11 -6.02
N GLY A 118 3.64 5.23 -6.34
CA GLY A 118 4.11 6.19 -7.35
C GLY A 118 5.55 6.72 -7.22
N PRO A 119 6.05 7.08 -6.03
CA PRO A 119 7.43 7.55 -5.86
C PRO A 119 8.50 6.44 -5.83
N TRP A 120 8.14 5.16 -5.80
CA TRP A 120 9.07 4.05 -5.56
C TRP A 120 8.97 3.01 -6.66
N ASP A 121 10.03 2.20 -6.80
CA ASP A 121 9.91 0.93 -7.52
C ASP A 121 9.43 -0.12 -6.50
N CYS A 122 8.13 -0.41 -6.53
CA CYS A 122 7.50 -1.40 -5.66
C CYS A 122 7.41 -2.76 -6.36
N PHE A 123 7.69 -3.83 -5.63
CA PHE A 123 7.64 -5.19 -6.15
C PHE A 123 6.83 -6.10 -5.24
N VAL A 124 6.05 -7.00 -5.86
CA VAL A 124 5.35 -8.10 -5.20
C VAL A 124 5.82 -9.40 -5.84
N ASP A 125 6.49 -10.25 -5.08
CA ASP A 125 7.03 -11.54 -5.53
C ASP A 125 7.90 -11.36 -6.80
N GLY A 126 8.72 -10.31 -6.81
CA GLY A 126 9.62 -9.94 -7.91
C GLY A 126 8.96 -9.23 -9.10
N GLU A 127 7.64 -9.05 -9.10
CA GLU A 127 6.91 -8.35 -10.15
C GLU A 127 6.82 -6.84 -9.83
N LEU A 128 7.18 -5.99 -10.79
CA LEU A 128 7.05 -4.54 -10.66
C LEU A 128 5.57 -4.15 -10.63
N VAL A 129 5.22 -3.30 -9.66
CA VAL A 129 3.87 -2.83 -9.40
C VAL A 129 3.61 -1.52 -10.12
N GLU A 130 2.43 -1.39 -10.70
CA GLU A 130 1.90 -0.10 -11.14
C GLU A 130 1.09 0.54 -10.00
N ALA A 131 1.24 1.85 -9.83
CA ALA A 131 0.43 2.58 -8.86
C ALA A 131 -1.03 2.62 -9.31
N GLN A 132 -1.97 2.43 -8.37
CA GLN A 132 -3.38 2.72 -8.63
C GLN A 132 -3.51 4.15 -9.21
N PRO A 133 -4.22 4.33 -10.34
CA PRO A 133 -4.40 5.64 -10.93
C PRO A 133 -4.92 6.68 -9.93
N GLY A 134 -4.39 7.90 -10.03
CA GLY A 134 -4.66 9.00 -9.11
C GLY A 134 -3.69 9.07 -7.93
N ASP A 135 -3.84 10.12 -7.10
CA ASP A 135 -2.94 10.41 -5.98
C ASP A 135 -3.55 10.13 -4.59
N PHE A 136 -4.79 9.66 -4.56
CA PHE A 136 -5.56 9.52 -3.32
C PHE A 136 -5.45 8.12 -2.71
N TYR A 137 -5.45 7.08 -3.55
CA TYR A 137 -5.47 5.68 -3.12
C TYR A 137 -4.09 5.04 -3.18
N GLY A 138 -3.85 4.13 -2.25
CA GLY A 138 -2.58 3.42 -2.09
C GLY A 138 -2.55 2.02 -2.68
N GLY A 139 -3.47 1.67 -3.59
CA GLY A 139 -3.56 0.35 -4.19
C GLY A 139 -2.39 0.06 -5.13
N TRP A 140 -1.96 -1.19 -5.15
CA TRP A 140 -0.84 -1.70 -5.94
C TRP A 140 -1.37 -2.67 -7.01
N VAL A 141 -1.16 -2.33 -8.29
CA VAL A 141 -1.61 -3.13 -9.42
C VAL A 141 -0.49 -4.08 -9.86
N THR A 142 -0.75 -5.38 -9.81
CA THR A 142 0.06 -6.44 -10.41
C THR A 142 -0.72 -7.10 -11.56
N SER A 143 -0.06 -7.92 -12.37
CA SER A 143 -0.67 -8.64 -13.51
C SER A 143 -1.75 -9.65 -13.13
N GLU A 144 -1.89 -9.99 -11.85
CA GLU A 144 -3.00 -10.82 -11.37
C GLU A 144 -4.27 -10.02 -11.10
N ILE A 145 -4.18 -8.69 -11.02
CA ILE A 145 -5.31 -7.80 -10.78
C ILE A 145 -6.07 -7.62 -12.09
N GLU A 146 -7.36 -7.94 -12.05
CA GLU A 146 -8.29 -7.77 -13.14
C GLU A 146 -9.48 -6.90 -12.71
N GLY A 147 -10.23 -6.41 -13.71
CA GLY A 147 -11.41 -5.60 -13.49
C GLY A 147 -11.16 -4.10 -13.59
N ILE A 148 -12.10 -3.30 -13.09
CA ILE A 148 -12.06 -1.83 -13.21
C ILE A 148 -11.51 -1.23 -11.92
N VAL A 149 -10.24 -0.85 -11.98
CA VAL A 149 -9.56 -0.11 -10.92
C VAL A 149 -10.02 1.34 -10.92
N LYS A 150 -10.58 1.81 -9.80
CA LYS A 150 -10.96 3.21 -9.61
C LYS A 150 -9.75 4.13 -9.42
N GLY A 151 -9.93 5.41 -9.70
CA GLY A 151 -8.95 6.47 -9.49
C GLY A 151 -8.40 7.09 -10.79
N ARG A 152 -8.76 6.57 -11.96
CA ARG A 152 -8.29 7.13 -13.25
C ARG A 152 -9.02 8.43 -13.59
N ASN A 153 -10.32 8.51 -13.31
CA ASN A 153 -11.15 9.72 -13.43
C ASN A 153 -11.88 10.06 -12.11
N GLY A 154 -11.46 9.49 -10.97
CA GLY A 154 -12.13 9.71 -9.68
C GLY A 154 -13.54 9.11 -9.65
N ASN A 155 -14.55 9.89 -9.23
CA ASN A 155 -15.95 9.44 -9.18
C ASN A 155 -16.59 9.23 -10.57
N PHE A 156 -15.90 9.58 -11.66
CA PHE A 156 -16.37 9.40 -13.03
C PHE A 156 -15.92 8.08 -13.66
N ASP A 157 -15.18 7.25 -12.92
CA ASP A 157 -14.90 5.89 -13.39
C ASP A 157 -16.23 5.12 -13.46
N PRO A 158 -16.44 4.34 -14.54
CA PRO A 158 -17.73 3.71 -14.81
C PRO A 158 -18.17 2.87 -13.62
N VAL A 159 -19.37 3.16 -13.14
CA VAL A 159 -20.09 2.32 -12.18
C VAL A 159 -20.63 1.14 -12.98
N ILE A 160 -20.17 -0.08 -12.66
CA ILE A 160 -20.84 -1.31 -13.10
C ILE A 160 -21.55 -1.90 -11.90
#